data_AF-A0A7S2GUF6-F1
#
_entry.id   AF-A0A7S2GUF6-F1
#
_cell.length_a   1.000
_cell.length_b   1.000
_cell.length_c   1.000
_cell.angle_alpha   90.00
_cell.angle_beta   90.00
_cell.angle_gamma   90.00
#
_symmetry.space_group_name_H-M   'P 1'
#
loop_
_entity.id
_entity.type
_entity.pdbx_description
1 polymer ?
#
loop_
_entity_poly.entity_id
_entity_poly.type
_entity_poly.pdbx_seq_one_letter_code
_entity_poly.pdbx_strand_id
1 'polypeptide(L)'
;MEIVPASRQSLTSSKDLAVCNGESDLLRKRLDELVFPELLRAFSLVVFEEFKELVTSVADLSNAKVSVANVKGVDRMRVKRQNYEDDHCLDKPPFTAYITDTLRCTFICPQTDASDSMSRAWDQLNDEPRLTVLRLKNKALEEVNPYNLHVNVMFEPKCCQCKIIVEIQIQNERVYNMKKINHGMYQIVRAPNAEEL
;
A
#
# COMPACT_ATOMS: atom_id res chain seq x y z
N MET A 1 57.72 -11.73 -35.77
CA MET A 1 57.32 -10.43 -35.19
C MET A 1 56.04 -10.69 -34.42
N GLU A 2 56.20 -11.12 -33.16
CA GLU A 2 55.08 -11.44 -32.26
C GLU A 2 54.58 -10.15 -31.61
N ILE A 3 53.27 -9.94 -31.62
CA ILE A 3 52.62 -8.82 -30.93
C ILE A 3 52.16 -9.35 -29.57
N VAL A 4 52.78 -8.84 -28.50
CA VAL A 4 52.37 -9.08 -27.11
C VAL A 4 51.14 -8.22 -26.80
N PRO A 5 50.05 -8.74 -26.22
CA PRO A 5 48.94 -7.90 -25.79
C PRO A 5 49.26 -7.24 -24.45
N ALA A 6 49.08 -5.92 -24.40
CA ALA A 6 49.19 -5.12 -23.19
C ALA A 6 48.13 -5.57 -22.17
N SER A 7 48.58 -5.95 -20.98
CA SER A 7 47.76 -6.24 -19.81
C SER A 7 47.00 -4.99 -19.37
N ARG A 8 45.67 -5.02 -19.43
CA ARG A 8 44.82 -4.09 -18.68
C ARG A 8 44.89 -4.47 -17.20
N GLN A 9 45.75 -3.80 -16.44
CA GLN A 9 45.60 -3.75 -14.99
C GLN A 9 44.46 -2.77 -14.65
N SER A 10 43.28 -3.29 -14.31
CA SER A 10 42.27 -2.50 -13.59
C SER A 10 42.58 -2.55 -12.10
N LEU A 11 43.37 -1.60 -11.62
CA LEU A 11 43.48 -1.31 -10.19
C LEU A 11 42.38 -0.30 -9.84
N THR A 12 41.15 -0.78 -9.65
CA THR A 12 40.16 0.01 -8.89
C THR A 12 40.48 -0.15 -7.42
N SER A 13 40.94 0.93 -6.77
CA SER A 13 41.30 0.88 -5.37
C SER A 13 40.03 0.65 -4.53
N SER A 14 40.14 -0.07 -3.42
CA SER A 14 39.01 -0.33 -2.51
C SER A 14 38.36 0.94 -1.95
N LYS A 15 39.06 2.08 -2.01
CA LYS A 15 38.52 3.40 -1.63
C LYS A 15 37.55 3.94 -2.68
N ASP A 16 37.84 3.76 -3.96
CA ASP A 16 36.98 4.23 -5.05
C ASP A 16 35.67 3.42 -5.12
N LEU A 17 35.74 2.12 -4.85
CA LEU A 17 34.57 1.26 -4.69
C LEU A 17 33.71 1.65 -3.48
N ALA A 18 34.32 2.01 -2.35
CA ALA A 18 33.60 2.44 -1.15
C ALA A 18 32.91 3.81 -1.32
N VAL A 19 33.54 4.75 -2.02
CA VAL A 19 32.97 6.09 -2.32
C VAL A 19 31.80 5.96 -3.30
N CYS A 20 31.94 5.20 -4.38
CA CYS A 20 30.86 4.93 -5.33
C CYS A 20 29.65 4.22 -4.69
N ASN A 21 29.90 3.29 -3.76
CA ASN A 21 28.84 2.60 -3.03
C ASN A 21 28.09 3.56 -2.08
N GLY A 22 28.80 4.44 -1.37
CA GLY A 22 28.19 5.44 -0.49
C GLY A 22 27.34 6.48 -1.21
N GLU A 23 27.78 6.95 -2.39
CA GLU A 23 27.01 7.88 -3.22
C GLU A 23 25.76 7.22 -3.83
N SER A 24 25.88 5.98 -4.27
CA SER A 24 24.75 5.19 -4.77
C SER A 24 23.68 4.97 -3.69
N ASP A 25 24.09 4.68 -2.45
CA ASP A 25 23.15 4.44 -1.35
C ASP A 25 22.48 5.73 -0.87
N LEU A 26 23.22 6.86 -0.85
CA LEU A 26 22.62 8.17 -0.58
C LEU A 26 21.59 8.55 -1.64
N LEU A 27 21.90 8.35 -2.92
CA LEU A 27 20.96 8.62 -4.01
C LEU A 27 19.70 7.76 -3.89
N ARG A 28 19.84 6.45 -3.65
CA ARG A 28 18.70 5.54 -3.45
C ARG A 28 17.80 6.00 -2.31
N LYS A 29 18.40 6.39 -1.17
CA LYS A 29 17.67 6.93 -0.03
C LYS A 29 16.91 8.21 -0.39
N ARG A 30 17.54 9.14 -1.11
CA ARG A 30 16.89 10.38 -1.56
C ARG A 30 15.77 10.14 -2.57
N LEU A 31 15.91 9.18 -3.47
CA LEU A 31 14.83 8.80 -4.39
C LEU A 31 13.64 8.20 -3.64
N ASP A 32 13.90 7.28 -2.70
CA ASP A 32 12.87 6.67 -1.87
C ASP A 32 12.17 7.66 -0.94
N GLU A 33 12.91 8.65 -0.44
CA GLU A 33 12.34 9.71 0.39
C GLU A 33 11.56 10.73 -0.44
N LEU A 34 12.12 11.24 -1.54
CA LEU A 34 11.66 12.47 -2.20
C LEU A 34 10.92 12.28 -3.52
N VAL A 35 11.03 11.11 -4.15
CA VAL A 35 10.52 10.88 -5.51
C VAL A 35 9.50 9.74 -5.55
N PHE A 36 9.77 8.62 -4.90
CA PHE A 36 8.88 7.46 -4.96
C PHE A 36 7.50 7.68 -4.32
N PRO A 37 7.33 8.41 -3.20
CA PRO A 37 6.00 8.72 -2.67
C PRO A 37 5.16 9.54 -3.66
N GLU A 38 5.76 10.51 -4.34
CA GLU A 38 5.15 11.37 -5.35
C GLU A 38 4.74 10.54 -6.56
N LEU A 39 5.66 9.71 -7.05
CA LEU A 39 5.41 8.84 -8.19
C LEU A 39 4.30 7.84 -7.89
N LEU A 40 4.33 7.21 -6.71
CA LEU A 40 3.30 6.28 -6.26
C LEU A 40 1.94 6.97 -6.18
N ARG A 41 1.88 8.20 -5.64
CA ARG A 41 0.64 8.98 -5.59
C ARG A 41 0.15 9.37 -6.97
N ALA A 42 1.03 9.87 -7.84
CA ALA A 42 0.67 10.27 -9.20
C ALA A 42 0.10 9.08 -9.97
N PHE A 43 0.77 7.94 -9.92
CA PHE A 43 0.29 6.69 -10.51
C PHE A 43 -1.07 6.28 -9.94
N SER A 44 -1.22 6.35 -8.62
CA SER A 44 -2.48 6.00 -7.95
C SER A 44 -3.65 6.90 -8.35
N LEU A 45 -3.40 8.19 -8.61
CA LEU A 45 -4.42 9.13 -9.11
C LEU A 45 -4.87 8.77 -10.52
N VAL A 46 -3.94 8.35 -11.39
CA VAL A 46 -4.26 7.95 -12.77
C VAL A 46 -5.20 6.74 -12.79
N VAL A 47 -4.97 5.76 -11.92
CA VAL A 47 -5.74 4.51 -11.88
C VAL A 47 -6.92 4.55 -10.91
N PHE A 48 -7.15 5.67 -10.22
CA PHE A 48 -8.09 5.76 -9.10
C PHE A 48 -9.55 5.49 -9.49
N GLU A 49 -10.04 6.16 -10.54
CA GLU A 49 -11.43 6.00 -10.96
C GLU A 49 -11.68 4.58 -11.49
N GLU A 50 -10.73 4.01 -12.22
CA GLU A 50 -10.84 2.63 -12.69
C GLU A 50 -10.87 1.61 -11.54
N PHE A 51 -10.03 1.81 -10.51
CA PHE A 51 -10.07 1.01 -9.29
C PHE A 51 -11.43 1.11 -8.60
N LYS A 52 -11.94 2.34 -8.46
CA LYS A 52 -13.23 2.63 -7.81
C LYS A 52 -14.40 1.99 -8.55
N GLU A 53 -14.44 2.07 -9.87
CA GLU A 53 -15.45 1.41 -10.70
C GLU A 53 -15.42 -0.10 -10.49
N LEU A 54 -14.25 -0.72 -10.56
CA LEU A 54 -14.08 -2.17 -10.38
C LEU A 54 -14.55 -2.64 -9.00
N VAL A 55 -14.11 -1.98 -7.91
CA VAL A 55 -14.51 -2.42 -6.57
C VAL A 55 -15.99 -2.15 -6.28
N THR A 56 -16.59 -1.17 -6.96
CA THR A 56 -18.03 -0.94 -6.88
C THR A 56 -18.79 -2.07 -7.55
N SER A 57 -18.39 -2.49 -8.75
CA SER A 57 -19.04 -3.64 -9.42
C SER A 57 -18.89 -4.94 -8.62
N VAL A 58 -17.72 -5.18 -8.02
CA VAL A 58 -17.51 -6.35 -7.14
C VAL A 58 -18.41 -6.28 -5.91
N ALA A 59 -18.57 -5.09 -5.30
CA ALA A 59 -19.40 -4.90 -4.13
C ALA A 59 -20.90 -5.12 -4.42
N ASP A 60 -21.38 -4.65 -5.58
CA ASP A 60 -22.76 -4.84 -6.02
C ASP A 60 -23.10 -6.33 -6.16
N LEU A 61 -22.20 -7.12 -6.77
CA LEU A 61 -22.34 -8.58 -6.88
C LEU A 61 -22.34 -9.30 -5.53
N SER A 62 -21.78 -8.66 -4.50
CA SER A 62 -21.61 -9.23 -3.16
C SER A 62 -22.70 -8.82 -2.17
N ASN A 63 -23.65 -7.97 -2.60
CA ASN A 63 -24.61 -7.30 -1.71
C ASN A 63 -23.91 -6.53 -0.57
N ALA A 64 -22.77 -5.90 -0.87
CA ALA A 64 -22.02 -5.07 0.07
C ALA A 64 -22.05 -3.61 -0.40
N LYS A 65 -21.96 -2.66 0.54
CA LYS A 65 -21.63 -1.27 0.18
C LYS A 65 -20.12 -1.14 0.10
N VAL A 66 -19.60 -0.31 -0.80
CA VAL A 66 -18.17 0.01 -0.83
C VAL A 66 -17.91 1.45 -0.40
N SER A 67 -16.94 1.64 0.49
CA SER A 67 -16.40 2.93 0.91
C SER A 67 -14.98 3.05 0.37
N VAL A 68 -14.81 3.71 -0.77
CA VAL A 68 -13.50 3.97 -1.37
C VAL A 68 -12.89 5.22 -0.74
N ALA A 69 -11.68 5.11 -0.19
CA ALA A 69 -10.98 6.25 0.39
C ALA A 69 -10.22 7.02 -0.68
N ASN A 70 -10.04 8.33 -0.47
CA ASN A 70 -9.16 9.14 -1.30
C ASN A 70 -7.73 8.57 -1.29
N VAL A 71 -7.04 8.77 -2.43
CA VAL A 71 -5.61 8.45 -2.58
C VAL A 71 -4.84 9.05 -1.40
N LYS A 72 -3.99 8.22 -0.79
CA LYS A 72 -3.19 8.64 0.37
C LYS A 72 -2.37 9.90 0.04
N GLY A 73 -2.35 10.86 0.96
CA GLY A 73 -1.51 12.06 0.84
C GLY A 73 -0.03 11.73 0.97
N VAL A 74 0.81 12.47 0.25
CA VAL A 74 2.27 12.25 0.20
C VAL A 74 2.90 12.36 1.59
N ASP A 75 2.52 13.36 2.39
CA ASP A 75 3.08 13.53 3.75
C ASP A 75 2.83 12.29 4.63
N ARG A 76 1.64 11.70 4.50
CA ARG A 76 1.30 10.44 5.19
C ARG A 76 2.04 9.23 4.63
N MET A 77 2.41 9.24 3.36
CA MET A 77 3.26 8.21 2.77
C MET A 77 4.69 8.32 3.30
N ARG A 78 5.24 9.54 3.38
CA ARG A 78 6.59 9.81 3.92
C ARG A 78 6.72 9.34 5.36
N VAL A 79 5.75 9.66 6.21
CA VAL A 79 5.70 9.17 7.60
C VAL A 79 5.65 7.64 7.64
N LYS A 80 4.81 7.01 6.81
CA LYS A 80 4.70 5.54 6.78
C LYS A 80 5.99 4.88 6.24
N ARG A 81 6.63 5.50 5.26
CA ARG A 81 7.95 5.10 4.73
C ARG A 81 9.02 5.17 5.81
N GLN A 82 9.05 6.22 6.62
CA GLN A 82 9.99 6.33 7.75
C GLN A 82 9.79 5.17 8.73
N ASN A 83 8.54 4.85 9.08
CA ASN A 83 8.25 3.70 9.95
C ASN A 83 8.77 2.37 9.39
N TYR A 84 8.79 2.20 8.06
CA TYR A 84 9.35 1.01 7.42
C TYR A 84 10.87 1.02 7.34
N GLU A 85 11.48 2.20 7.21
CA GLU A 85 12.93 2.35 7.32
C GLU A 85 13.43 2.02 8.74
N ASP A 86 12.63 2.37 9.76
CA ASP A 86 12.96 2.12 11.17
C ASP A 86 12.61 0.68 11.61
N ASP A 87 11.90 -0.10 10.79
CA ASP A 87 11.53 -1.49 11.09
C ASP A 87 12.71 -2.43 10.81
N HIS A 88 13.35 -2.91 11.89
CA HIS A 88 14.49 -3.82 11.81
C HIS A 88 14.19 -5.18 11.14
N CYS A 89 12.91 -5.52 10.93
CA CYS A 89 12.52 -6.70 10.16
C CYS A 89 12.53 -6.46 8.63
N LEU A 90 12.70 -5.22 8.17
CA LEU A 90 12.80 -4.84 6.77
C LEU A 90 14.22 -4.34 6.46
N ASP A 91 14.90 -5.00 5.54
CA ASP A 91 16.31 -4.73 5.23
C ASP A 91 16.54 -4.10 3.86
N LYS A 92 15.49 -3.97 3.04
CA LYS A 92 15.63 -3.67 1.60
C LYS A 92 14.89 -2.41 1.18
N PRO A 93 15.60 -1.32 0.84
CA PRO A 93 15.00 -0.20 0.13
C PRO A 93 14.59 -0.62 -1.31
N PRO A 94 13.65 0.11 -1.95
CA PRO A 94 12.97 1.29 -1.43
C PRO A 94 11.85 0.97 -0.43
N PHE A 95 11.82 1.67 0.70
CA PHE A 95 10.82 1.44 1.74
C PHE A 95 9.42 1.93 1.33
N THR A 96 9.32 2.82 0.35
CA THR A 96 8.05 3.19 -0.28
C THR A 96 7.33 1.99 -0.89
N ALA A 97 8.06 0.94 -1.31
CA ALA A 97 7.45 -0.27 -1.88
C ALA A 97 6.58 -1.04 -0.86
N TYR A 98 6.77 -0.83 0.45
CA TYR A 98 5.94 -1.45 1.49
C TYR A 98 4.64 -0.68 1.76
N ILE A 99 4.42 0.48 1.13
CA ILE A 99 3.17 1.23 1.26
C ILE A 99 2.09 0.58 0.38
N THR A 100 1.29 -0.30 0.99
CA THR A 100 0.22 -1.03 0.30
C THR A 100 -1.15 -0.34 0.34
N ASP A 101 -1.30 0.73 1.14
CA ASP A 101 -2.60 1.35 1.42
C ASP A 101 -2.76 2.71 0.71
N THR A 102 -2.07 2.90 -0.40
CA THR A 102 -2.17 4.12 -1.22
C THR A 102 -3.57 4.26 -1.81
N LEU A 103 -4.03 3.18 -2.44
CA LEU A 103 -5.42 2.96 -2.80
C LEU A 103 -6.01 2.00 -1.78
N ARG A 104 -7.18 2.35 -1.26
CA ARG A 104 -7.85 1.52 -0.28
C ARG A 104 -9.35 1.69 -0.29
N CYS A 105 -10.06 0.60 -0.03
CA CYS A 105 -11.50 0.61 0.12
C CYS A 105 -11.95 -0.32 1.24
N THR A 106 -13.21 -0.18 1.62
CA THR A 106 -13.84 -1.05 2.60
C THR A 106 -15.19 -1.53 2.09
N PHE A 107 -15.33 -2.84 1.98
CA PHE A 107 -16.58 -3.54 1.77
C PHE A 107 -17.30 -3.62 3.11
N ILE A 108 -18.51 -3.05 3.14
CA ILE A 108 -19.37 -2.92 4.31
C ILE A 108 -20.53 -3.88 4.10
N CYS A 109 -20.42 -5.05 4.72
CA CYS A 109 -21.40 -6.10 4.65
C CYS A 109 -22.57 -5.80 5.60
N PRO A 110 -23.83 -5.91 5.14
CA PRO A 110 -25.00 -5.56 5.92
C PRO A 110 -25.09 -6.43 7.18
N GLN A 111 -25.57 -5.84 8.27
CA GLN A 111 -25.65 -6.55 9.54
C GLN A 111 -26.58 -7.78 9.49
N THR A 112 -27.66 -7.70 8.73
CA THR A 112 -28.69 -8.75 8.61
C THR A 112 -28.19 -10.01 7.90
N ASP A 113 -27.14 -9.88 7.08
CA ASP A 113 -26.59 -10.97 6.26
C ASP A 113 -25.06 -10.87 6.15
N ALA A 114 -24.41 -10.67 7.30
CA ALA A 114 -22.99 -10.35 7.31
C ALA A 114 -22.11 -11.52 6.87
N SER A 115 -22.43 -12.75 7.31
CA SER A 115 -21.65 -13.94 6.98
C SER A 115 -21.65 -14.20 5.48
N ASP A 116 -22.83 -14.28 4.87
CA ASP A 116 -22.93 -14.63 3.46
C ASP A 116 -22.45 -13.48 2.57
N SER A 117 -22.73 -12.22 2.94
CA SER A 117 -22.18 -11.06 2.20
C SER A 117 -20.66 -10.97 2.30
N MET A 118 -20.05 -11.29 3.45
CA MET A 118 -18.59 -11.33 3.58
C MET A 118 -17.98 -12.47 2.76
N SER A 119 -18.62 -13.65 2.74
CA SER A 119 -18.19 -14.77 1.89
C SER A 119 -18.28 -14.40 0.41
N ARG A 120 -19.43 -13.85 -0.03
CA ARG A 120 -19.59 -13.40 -1.42
C ARG A 120 -18.57 -12.32 -1.79
N ALA A 121 -18.32 -11.35 -0.92
CA ALA A 121 -17.31 -10.33 -1.15
C ALA A 121 -15.91 -10.94 -1.33
N TRP A 122 -15.57 -11.95 -0.53
CA TRP A 122 -14.34 -12.70 -0.70
C TRP A 122 -14.28 -13.45 -2.05
N ASP A 123 -15.34 -14.19 -2.38
CA ASP A 123 -15.41 -14.99 -3.61
C ASP A 123 -15.32 -14.08 -4.85
N GLN A 124 -16.10 -12.99 -4.90
CA GLN A 124 -16.08 -12.04 -6.01
C GLN A 124 -14.72 -11.33 -6.15
N LEU A 125 -14.03 -11.03 -5.05
CA LEU A 125 -12.66 -10.48 -5.11
C LEU A 125 -11.65 -11.50 -5.65
N ASN A 126 -11.82 -12.78 -5.32
CA ASN A 126 -10.93 -13.85 -5.73
C ASN A 126 -11.17 -14.27 -7.20
N ASP A 127 -12.39 -14.13 -7.68
CA ASP A 127 -12.79 -14.46 -9.05
C ASP A 127 -12.55 -13.32 -10.05
N GLU A 128 -12.36 -12.08 -9.58
CA GLU A 128 -12.10 -10.93 -10.45
C GLU A 128 -10.71 -11.02 -11.10
N PRO A 129 -10.61 -11.19 -12.44
CA PRO A 129 -9.34 -11.47 -13.12
C PRO A 129 -8.30 -10.36 -13.03
N ARG A 130 -8.71 -9.13 -12.70
CA ARG A 130 -7.80 -7.98 -12.56
C ARG A 130 -7.28 -7.79 -11.14
N LEU A 131 -7.67 -8.66 -10.24
CA LEU A 131 -7.27 -8.67 -8.85
C LEU A 131 -6.53 -9.98 -8.55
N THR A 132 -5.35 -9.88 -7.96
CA THR A 132 -4.62 -11.04 -7.45
C THR A 132 -4.39 -10.87 -5.96
N VAL A 133 -4.98 -11.74 -5.14
CA VAL A 133 -4.78 -11.69 -3.68
C VAL A 133 -3.33 -12.03 -3.35
N LEU A 134 -2.64 -11.10 -2.67
CA LEU A 134 -1.26 -11.28 -2.22
C LEU A 134 -1.18 -11.71 -0.76
N ARG A 135 -2.07 -11.17 0.07
CA ARG A 135 -2.11 -11.42 1.51
C ARG A 135 -3.51 -11.26 2.05
N LEU A 136 -3.93 -12.19 2.88
CA LEU A 136 -5.14 -12.09 3.69
C LEU A 136 -4.73 -12.14 5.18
N LYS A 137 -5.23 -11.19 5.96
CA LYS A 137 -5.21 -11.25 7.43
C LYS A 137 -6.64 -11.30 7.95
N ASN A 138 -6.93 -12.30 8.77
CA ASN A 138 -8.19 -12.36 9.50
C ASN A 138 -7.98 -11.77 10.90
N LYS A 139 -8.27 -10.48 11.05
CA LYS A 139 -8.04 -9.79 12.31
C LYS A 139 -8.94 -10.24 13.45
N ALA A 140 -10.04 -10.95 13.15
CA ALA A 140 -10.87 -11.57 14.18
C ALA A 140 -10.16 -12.78 14.79
N LEU A 141 -9.52 -13.61 13.96
CA LEU A 141 -8.71 -14.76 14.43
C LEU A 141 -7.43 -14.32 15.12
N GLU A 142 -6.86 -13.19 14.72
CA GLU A 142 -5.68 -12.60 15.39
C GLU A 142 -6.03 -11.80 16.65
N GLU A 143 -7.33 -11.69 17.01
CA GLU A 143 -7.82 -10.88 18.14
C GLU A 143 -7.43 -9.38 18.06
N VAL A 144 -7.20 -8.87 16.85
CA VAL A 144 -6.75 -7.49 16.63
C VAL A 144 -7.90 -6.58 16.23
N ASN A 145 -8.32 -5.68 17.13
CA ASN A 145 -9.34 -4.69 16.84
C ASN A 145 -8.86 -3.60 15.82
N PRO A 146 -9.76 -3.04 14.99
CA PRO A 146 -11.11 -3.54 14.69
C PRO A 146 -11.05 -4.83 13.88
N TYR A 147 -12.01 -5.73 14.12
CA TYR A 147 -12.12 -7.01 13.41
C TYR A 147 -12.55 -6.82 11.95
N ASN A 148 -11.74 -7.30 11.03
CA ASN A 148 -12.04 -7.34 9.61
C ASN A 148 -11.19 -8.41 8.91
N LEU A 149 -11.56 -8.71 7.66
CA LEU A 149 -10.64 -9.33 6.71
C LEU A 149 -9.86 -8.19 6.05
N HIS A 150 -8.55 -8.17 6.25
CA HIS A 150 -7.65 -7.20 5.66
C HIS A 150 -6.88 -7.88 4.52
N VAL A 151 -7.13 -7.43 3.30
CA VAL A 151 -6.64 -8.07 2.08
C VAL A 151 -5.74 -7.09 1.35
N ASN A 152 -4.50 -7.51 1.06
CA ASN A 152 -3.67 -6.83 0.08
C ASN A 152 -3.82 -7.53 -1.26
N VAL A 153 -4.16 -6.75 -2.28
CA VAL A 153 -4.46 -7.25 -3.62
C VAL A 153 -3.59 -6.52 -4.63
N MET A 154 -3.03 -7.23 -5.60
CA MET A 154 -2.42 -6.62 -6.77
C MET A 154 -3.51 -6.30 -7.79
N PHE A 155 -3.67 -5.01 -8.09
CA PHE A 155 -4.63 -4.50 -9.06
C PHE A 155 -3.95 -4.25 -10.41
N GLU A 156 -4.60 -4.75 -11.47
CA GLU A 156 -4.19 -4.60 -12.85
C GLU A 156 -5.09 -3.59 -13.58
N PRO A 157 -4.72 -2.30 -13.62
CA PRO A 157 -5.44 -1.27 -14.38
C PRO A 157 -5.42 -1.58 -15.89
N LYS A 158 -6.48 -1.26 -16.63
CA LYS A 158 -6.50 -1.41 -18.09
C LYS A 158 -5.76 -0.25 -18.77
N CYS A 159 -5.68 0.90 -18.11
CA CYS A 159 -5.07 2.10 -18.69
C CYS A 159 -3.55 2.03 -18.81
N CYS A 160 -2.87 1.05 -18.18
CA CYS A 160 -1.42 0.90 -18.24
C CYS A 160 -0.96 -0.51 -17.88
N GLN A 161 0.30 -0.84 -18.20
CA GLN A 161 0.91 -2.16 -17.87
C GLN A 161 1.39 -2.27 -16.42
N CYS A 162 1.46 -1.15 -15.70
CA CYS A 162 1.95 -1.13 -14.32
C CYS A 162 0.85 -1.63 -13.36
N LYS A 163 1.22 -2.53 -12.46
CA LYS A 163 0.34 -3.04 -11.39
C LYS A 163 0.59 -2.29 -10.09
N ILE A 164 -0.42 -2.20 -9.23
CA ILE A 164 -0.30 -1.57 -7.90
C ILE A 164 -0.92 -2.44 -6.82
N ILE A 165 -0.32 -2.44 -5.64
CA ILE A 165 -0.89 -3.09 -4.47
C ILE A 165 -1.91 -2.14 -3.83
N VAL A 166 -3.10 -2.66 -3.56
CA VAL A 166 -4.21 -1.95 -2.92
C VAL A 166 -4.62 -2.67 -1.65
N GLU A 167 -5.14 -1.92 -0.69
CA GLU A 167 -5.67 -2.46 0.57
C GLU A 167 -7.21 -2.52 0.50
N ILE A 168 -7.78 -3.72 0.66
CA ILE A 168 -9.21 -3.95 0.72
C ILE A 168 -9.57 -4.51 2.08
N GLN A 169 -10.55 -3.90 2.75
CA GLN A 169 -11.08 -4.41 4.02
C GLN A 169 -12.50 -4.91 3.83
N ILE A 170 -12.82 -6.10 4.33
CA ILE A 170 -14.17 -6.65 4.34
C ILE A 170 -14.63 -6.73 5.78
N GLN A 171 -15.75 -6.10 6.11
CA GLN A 171 -16.23 -6.02 7.48
C GLN A 171 -17.73 -5.83 7.61
N ASN A 172 -18.26 -6.32 8.72
CA ASN A 172 -19.63 -6.07 9.15
C ASN A 172 -19.89 -4.57 9.39
N GLU A 173 -21.08 -4.10 9.00
CA GLU A 173 -21.53 -2.71 9.14
C GLU A 173 -21.41 -2.16 10.57
N ARG A 174 -21.71 -2.96 11.61
CA ARG A 174 -21.53 -2.54 13.01
C ARG A 174 -20.08 -2.25 13.33
N VAL A 175 -19.17 -3.11 12.89
CA VAL A 175 -17.73 -2.92 13.10
C VAL A 175 -17.23 -1.69 12.34
N TYR A 176 -17.74 -1.47 11.12
CA TYR A 176 -17.46 -0.26 10.35
C TYR A 176 -17.91 1.02 11.07
N ASN A 177 -19.13 1.04 11.60
CA ASN A 177 -19.66 2.20 12.30
C ASN A 177 -18.87 2.51 13.59
N MET A 178 -18.52 1.49 14.37
CA MET A 178 -17.65 1.67 15.54
C MET A 178 -16.27 2.19 15.15
N LYS A 179 -15.68 1.65 14.07
CA LYS A 179 -14.38 2.11 13.56
C LYS A 179 -14.41 3.58 13.14
N LYS A 180 -15.50 4.05 12.52
CA LYS A 180 -15.67 5.45 12.15
C LYS A 180 -15.65 6.38 13.38
N ILE A 181 -16.36 6.00 14.43
CA ILE A 181 -16.38 6.75 15.70
C ILE A 181 -14.96 6.81 16.29
N ASN A 182 -14.29 5.65 16.39
CA ASN A 182 -12.93 5.59 16.92
C ASN A 182 -11.94 6.41 16.08
N HIS A 183 -12.09 6.42 14.75
CA HIS A 183 -11.25 7.24 13.89
C HIS A 183 -11.49 8.74 14.12
N GLY A 184 -12.74 9.17 14.30
CA GLY A 184 -13.08 10.55 14.65
C GLY A 184 -12.44 10.96 15.98
N MET A 185 -12.54 10.12 17.01
CA MET A 185 -11.88 10.40 18.30
C MET A 185 -10.37 10.49 18.16
N TYR A 186 -9.76 9.63 17.35
CA TYR A 186 -8.33 9.67 17.09
C TYR A 186 -7.88 10.95 16.38
N GLN A 187 -8.68 11.49 15.46
CA GLN A 187 -8.41 12.76 14.82
C GLN A 187 -8.46 13.93 15.82
N ILE A 188 -9.39 13.89 16.77
CA ILE A 188 -9.49 14.90 17.85
C ILE A 188 -8.25 14.87 18.73
N VAL A 189 -7.84 13.67 19.19
CA VAL A 189 -6.64 13.51 20.05
C VAL A 189 -5.36 13.98 19.36
N ARG A 190 -5.31 13.95 18.03
CA ARG A 190 -4.16 14.36 17.22
C ARG A 190 -4.26 15.77 16.65
N ALA A 191 -5.37 16.48 16.88
CA ALA A 191 -5.46 17.86 16.45
C ALA A 191 -4.45 18.68 17.26
N PRO A 192 -3.64 19.54 16.62
CA PRO A 192 -2.75 20.44 17.35
C PRO A 192 -3.58 21.31 18.29
N ASN A 193 -3.01 21.56 19.47
CA ASN A 193 -3.62 22.35 20.54
C ASN A 193 -3.87 23.77 20.02
N ALA A 194 -4.82 24.50 20.59
CA ALA A 194 -5.07 25.90 20.20
C ALA A 194 -3.85 26.83 20.37
N GLU A 195 -2.86 26.41 21.17
CA GLU A 195 -1.58 27.12 21.37
C GLU A 195 -0.52 26.79 20.29
N GLU A 196 -0.74 25.75 19.48
CA GLU A 196 0.16 25.29 18.40
C GLU A 196 -0.31 25.74 16.99
N LEU A 197 -1.39 26.52 16.92
CA LEU A 197 -1.94 27.17 15.72
C LEU A 197 -1.45 28.63 15.62
#